data_AF-A0A534I487-F1
#
_entry.id   AF-A0A534I487-F1
#
_cell.length_a   1.000
_cell.length_b   1.000
_cell.length_c   1.000
_cell.angle_alpha   90.00
_cell.angle_beta   90.00
_cell.angle_gamma   90.00
#
_symmetry.space_group_name_H-M   'P 1'
#
loop_
_entity.id
_entity.type
_entity.pdbx_description
1 polymer ?
#
loop_
_entity_poly.entity_id
_entity_poly.type
_entity_poly.pdbx_seq_one_letter_code
_entity_poly.pdbx_strand_id
1 'polypeptide(L)' 'MQVYLVGGAVRDRLLGVPVREHDWVVVGATPEELERAGYLPVGREFPVFLHPETHEEYAL' A
#
# COMPACT_ATOMS: atom_id res chain seq x y z
N MET A 1 1.59 -10.55 7.87
CA MET A 1 1.57 -9.44 6.92
C MET A 1 2.98 -9.08 6.48
N GLN A 2 3.26 -9.14 5.19
CA GLN A 2 4.47 -8.60 4.56
C GLN A 2 4.06 -7.44 3.65
N VAL A 3 4.80 -6.33 3.68
CA VAL A 3 4.47 -5.12 2.94
C VAL A 3 5.64 -4.78 2.03
N TYR A 4 5.35 -4.55 0.75
CA TYR A 4 6.35 -4.24 -0.26
C TYR A 4 6.04 -2.90 -0.92
N LEU A 5 7.05 -2.04 -0.98
CA LEU A 5 7.02 -0.86 -1.84
C LEU A 5 7.09 -1.31 -3.28
N VAL A 6 6.18 -0.84 -4.12
CA VAL A 6 6.10 -1.22 -5.53
C VAL A 6 6.04 0.02 -6.43
N GLY A 7 5.89 -0.20 -7.75
CA GLY A 7 5.52 0.85 -8.68
C GLY A 7 6.56 1.96 -8.88
N GLY A 8 6.07 3.19 -8.97
CA GLY A 8 6.85 4.37 -9.34
C GLY A 8 7.98 4.67 -8.37
N ALA A 9 7.76 4.49 -7.06
CA ALA A 9 8.76 4.75 -6.04
C ALA A 9 10.03 3.90 -6.20
N VAL A 10 9.86 2.61 -6.53
CA VAL A 10 11.00 1.71 -6.76
C VAL A 10 11.77 2.13 -8.01
N ARG A 11 11.05 2.40 -9.12
CA ARG A 11 11.65 2.87 -10.37
C ARG A 11 12.43 4.17 -10.15
N ASP A 12 11.80 5.16 -9.54
CA ASP A 12 12.37 6.50 -9.38
C ASP A 12 13.62 6.47 -8.49
N ARG A 13 13.60 5.65 -7.44
CA ARG A 13 14.77 5.39 -6.61
C ARG A 13 15.92 4.74 -7.40
N LEU A 14 15.62 3.77 -8.27
CA LEU A 14 16.64 3.12 -9.12
C LEU A 14 17.20 4.06 -10.18
N LEU A 15 16.39 4.99 -10.68
CA LEU A 15 16.81 6.02 -11.64
C LEU A 15 17.49 7.23 -10.99
N GLY A 16 17.49 7.32 -9.66
CA GLY A 16 18.08 8.44 -8.92
C GLY A 16 17.29 9.75 -9.05
N VAL A 17 15.99 9.69 -9.35
CA VAL A 17 15.10 10.86 -9.43
C VAL A 17 14.23 10.95 -8.16
N PRO A 18 13.69 12.15 -7.81
CA PRO A 18 12.85 12.29 -6.63
C PRO A 18 11.59 11.44 -6.68
N VAL A 19 11.33 10.67 -5.61
CA VAL A 19 10.10 9.90 -5.42
C VAL A 19 8.95 10.84 -5.04
N ARG A 20 7.79 10.66 -5.67
CA ARG A 20 6.61 11.52 -5.46
C ARG A 20 5.50 10.87 -4.65
N GLU A 21 5.31 9.57 -4.85
CA GLU A 21 4.24 8.78 -4.24
C GLU A 21 4.78 7.40 -3.87
N HIS A 22 4.16 6.75 -2.89
CA HIS A 22 4.46 5.37 -2.51
C HIS A 22 3.20 4.52 -2.65
N ASP A 23 3.30 3.48 -3.45
CA ASP A 23 2.29 2.44 -3.56
C ASP A 23 2.78 1.19 -2.84
N TRP A 24 1.91 0.59 -2.04
CA TRP A 24 2.24 -0.58 -1.24
C TRP A 24 1.41 -1.80 -1.64
N VAL A 25 2.04 -2.97 -1.64
CA VAL A 25 1.36 -4.26 -1.76
C VAL A 25 1.57 -5.05 -0.48
N VAL A 26 0.46 -5.56 0.05
CA VAL A 26 0.39 -6.40 1.22
C VAL A 26 0.21 -7.84 0.78
N VAL A 27 1.02 -8.76 1.31
CA VAL A 27 0.86 -10.20 1.07
C VAL A 27 0.91 -10.98 2.37
N GLY A 28 0.29 -12.17 2.36
CA GLY A 28 0.21 -13.02 3.54
C GLY A 28 -0.57 -12.34 4.68
N ALA A 29 -1.65 -11.66 4.32
CA ALA A 29 -2.66 -11.12 5.22
C ALA A 29 -4.06 -11.26 4.60
N THR A 30 -5.11 -11.16 5.41
CA THR A 30 -6.51 -11.10 4.96
C THR A 30 -7.10 -9.70 5.13
N PRO A 31 -8.18 -9.33 4.41
CA PRO A 31 -8.86 -8.04 4.59
C PRO A 31 -9.19 -7.73 6.05
N GLU A 32 -9.68 -8.72 6.80
CA GLU A 32 -10.07 -8.58 8.20
C GLU A 32 -8.87 -8.34 9.12
N GLU A 33 -7.68 -8.82 8.75
CA GLU A 33 -6.44 -8.48 9.45
C GLU A 33 -6.04 -7.02 9.24
N LEU A 34 -6.22 -6.49 8.02
CA LEU A 34 -5.96 -5.09 7.72
C LEU A 34 -6.96 -4.17 8.45
N GLU A 35 -8.25 -4.49 8.41
CA GLU A 35 -9.29 -3.74 9.13
C GLU A 35 -9.05 -3.73 10.65
N ARG A 36 -8.67 -4.88 11.24
CA ARG A 36 -8.30 -4.95 12.67
C ARG A 36 -7.04 -4.14 13.00
N ALA A 37 -6.15 -3.98 12.03
CA ALA A 37 -4.97 -3.13 12.14
C ALA A 37 -5.28 -1.62 11.89
N GLY A 38 -6.54 -1.27 11.62
CA GLY A 38 -6.98 0.12 11.45
C GLY A 38 -6.90 0.65 10.02
N TYR A 39 -6.57 -0.20 9.04
CA TYR A 39 -6.60 0.17 7.64
C TYR A 39 -8.05 0.37 7.18
N LEU A 40 -8.26 1.36 6.31
CA LEU A 40 -9.60 1.73 5.84
C LEU A 40 -9.80 1.25 4.40
N PRO A 41 -10.75 0.35 4.10
CA PRO A 41 -10.98 -0.12 2.74
C PRO A 41 -11.48 1.01 1.84
N VAL A 42 -10.91 1.08 0.64
CA VAL A 42 -11.27 2.03 -0.42
C VAL A 42 -11.39 1.31 -1.76
N GLY A 43 -12.29 1.80 -2.62
CA GLY A 43 -12.57 1.17 -3.91
C GLY A 43 -13.62 0.05 -3.83
N ARG A 44 -14.02 -0.47 -4.99
CA ARG A 44 -15.10 -1.47 -5.11
C ARG A 44 -14.72 -2.74 -5.88
N GLU A 45 -13.74 -2.66 -6.78
CA GLU A 45 -13.40 -3.79 -7.68
C GLU A 45 -12.11 -4.51 -7.28
N PHE A 46 -11.26 -3.87 -6.47
CA PHE A 46 -9.97 -4.41 -6.02
C PHE A 46 -9.73 -3.97 -4.57
N PRO A 47 -9.25 -4.86 -3.68
CA PRO A 47 -9.07 -4.55 -2.26
C PRO A 47 -7.89 -3.61 -2.06
N VAL A 48 -8.18 -2.32 -1.99
CA VAL A 48 -7.22 -1.28 -1.61
C VAL A 48 -7.61 -0.76 -0.24
N PHE A 49 -6.62 -0.42 0.58
CA PHE A 49 -6.83 0.16 1.88
C PHE A 49 -5.96 1.40 2.09
N LEU A 50 -6.41 2.33 2.93
CA LEU A 50 -5.61 3.46 3.37
C LEU A 50 -4.92 3.11 4.70
N HIS A 51 -3.62 3.43 4.80
CA HIS A 51 -2.87 3.31 6.04
C HIS A 51 -3.41 4.29 7.11
N PRO A 52 -3.62 3.86 8.36
CA PRO A 52 -4.25 4.68 9.39
C PRO A 52 -3.51 5.98 9.73
N GLU A 53 -2.18 6.00 9.57
CA GLU A 53 -1.35 7.15 9.93
C GLU A 53 -1.01 8.02 8.71
N THR A 54 -0.64 7.39 7.59
CA THR A 54 -0.07 8.09 6.43
C THR A 54 -1.09 8.34 5.34
N HIS A 55 -2.23 7.63 5.37
CA HIS A 55 -3.24 7.63 4.32
C HIS A 55 -2.71 7.25 2.93
N GLU A 56 -1.56 6.57 2.86
CA GLU A 56 -1.05 5.96 1.63
C GLU A 56 -1.87 4.71 1.28
N GLU A 57 -1.86 4.31 0.00
CA GLU A 57 -2.63 3.19 -0.52
C GLU A 57 -1.88 1.85 -0.38
N TYR A 58 -2.61 0.84 0.11
CA TYR A 58 -2.13 -0.51 0.37
C TYR A 58 -3.05 -1.50 -0.34
N ALA A 59 -2.58 -2.04 -1.45
CA ALA A 59 -3.23 -3.11 -2.21
C ALA A 59 -3.05 -4.45 -1.50
N LEU A 60 -4.11 -5.27 -1.43
CA LEU A 60 -4.07 -6.63 -0.88
C LEU A 60 -4.15 -7.71 -1.97
#